data_AF-A0A1I8PJR6-F1
#
_entry.id   AF-A0A1I8PJR6-F1
#
_cell.length_a   1.000
_cell.length_b   1.000
_cell.length_c   1.000
_cell.angle_alpha   90.00
_cell.angle_beta   90.00
_cell.angle_gamma   90.00
#
_symmetry.space_group_name_H-M   'P 1'
#
loop_
_entity.id
_entity.type
_entity.pdbx_description
1 polymer ?
#
loop_
_entity_poly.entity_id
_entity_poly.type
_entity_poly.pdbx_seq_one_letter_code
_entity_poly.pdbx_strand_id
1 'polypeptide(L)'
;MGNMEHDFIVLSHNHSVSLYGRTLAILSTYRQCIELLELDAKGKLKKLYTVGPYGSNLDRDRIMEHQLLCNNPLDHTHPVPMSHLKQKILAFFYTKALEEPTEFLRKEKLKQFYKHFGLIERMLILKMQLIDSDNILLRYEKRQSQMPLEMLVGNADTFSKNFKFYVFYNIPEQKVLKVFHKNSVTLLLMLRNYCDEFRNVRSLQMPWHASSPSNNDFFRAAFDVALKSFSGGLAEAADRFNPTLPISSQSFSTSPYLDYSLFNYDDRFISTLERPRLIGMDPIRFSDRNTDLLKFRVYLEKSSDTWQDYEMGNNPRDLVTFIFHPYEPFFISIQKFISRYVLNFHVYNTKTRVET
;
A
#
# COMPACT_ATOMS: atom_id res chain seq x y z
N MET A 1 4.23 34.70 -6.45
CA MET A 1 4.77 33.93 -7.59
C MET A 1 6.06 33.28 -7.14
N GLY A 2 6.07 31.95 -7.07
CA GLY A 2 7.19 31.13 -6.58
C GLY A 2 6.82 29.66 -6.79
N ASN A 3 7.20 29.16 -7.96
CA ASN A 3 7.17 27.79 -8.51
C ASN A 3 6.56 26.65 -7.67
N MET A 4 5.49 26.05 -8.19
CA MET A 4 5.22 24.61 -8.05
C MET A 4 4.85 24.03 -9.43
N GLU A 5 5.75 24.16 -10.40
CA GLU A 5 5.64 23.52 -11.73
C GLU A 5 5.92 22.01 -11.70
N HIS A 6 6.21 21.44 -10.53
CA HIS A 6 6.59 20.05 -10.40
C HIS A 6 5.50 19.25 -9.70
N ASP A 7 4.90 18.35 -10.46
CA ASP A 7 4.03 17.32 -9.92
C ASP A 7 4.85 16.37 -9.05
N PHE A 8 4.38 16.09 -7.83
CA PHE A 8 5.06 15.18 -6.92
C PHE A 8 4.55 13.75 -7.18
N ILE A 9 5.39 12.94 -7.82
CA ILE A 9 5.18 11.50 -7.94
C ILE A 9 6.00 10.83 -6.84
N VAL A 10 5.33 10.11 -5.94
CA VAL A 10 6.01 9.35 -4.89
C VAL A 10 6.43 8.00 -5.46
N LEU A 11 7.68 7.95 -5.94
CA LEU A 11 8.29 6.72 -6.47
C LEU A 11 8.76 5.76 -5.38
N SER A 12 8.90 6.23 -4.13
CA SER A 12 9.23 5.36 -3.00
C SER A 12 8.19 4.23 -2.88
N HIS A 13 8.65 2.99 -3.03
CA HIS A 13 7.81 1.79 -3.09
C HIS A 13 6.67 1.86 -4.13
N ASN A 14 6.88 2.63 -5.21
CA ASN A 14 5.95 2.83 -6.31
C ASN A 14 4.53 3.21 -5.84
N HIS A 15 4.42 4.06 -4.81
CA HIS A 15 3.12 4.42 -4.24
C HIS A 15 2.20 5.16 -5.21
N SER A 16 2.79 5.93 -6.13
CA SER A 16 2.07 6.68 -7.16
C SER A 16 1.92 5.94 -8.49
N VAL A 17 2.41 4.70 -8.63
CA VAL A 17 2.43 4.00 -9.92
C VAL A 17 1.86 2.60 -9.77
N SER A 18 0.96 2.21 -10.68
CA SER A 18 0.41 0.86 -10.72
C SER A 18 0.28 0.39 -12.16
N LEU A 19 0.64 -0.86 -12.42
CA LEU A 19 0.54 -1.48 -13.74
C LEU A 19 -0.34 -2.72 -13.64
N TYR A 20 -1.35 -2.81 -14.51
CA TYR A 20 -2.18 -3.99 -14.68
C TYR A 20 -2.32 -4.33 -16.16
N GLY A 21 -1.84 -5.51 -16.55
CA GLY A 21 -1.73 -5.87 -17.97
C GLY A 21 -1.00 -4.79 -18.75
N ARG A 22 -1.71 -4.16 -19.69
CA ARG A 22 -1.19 -3.08 -20.56
C ARG A 22 -1.49 -1.68 -20.04
N THR A 23 -2.22 -1.57 -18.94
CA THR A 23 -2.69 -0.30 -18.39
C THR A 23 -1.77 0.16 -17.26
N LEU A 24 -1.12 1.30 -17.47
CA LEU A 24 -0.29 1.99 -16.50
C LEU A 24 -1.08 3.16 -15.90
N ALA A 25 -1.22 3.18 -14.59
CA ALA A 25 -1.79 4.27 -13.82
C ALA A 25 -0.69 5.08 -13.12
N ILE A 26 -0.75 6.41 -13.21
CA ILE A 26 0.16 7.34 -12.53
C ILE A 26 -0.64 8.36 -11.71
N LEU A 27 -0.47 8.36 -10.40
CA LEU A 27 -1.10 9.29 -9.45
C LEU A 27 -0.24 10.56 -9.28
N SER A 28 -0.81 11.68 -9.70
CA SER A 28 -0.38 13.02 -9.33
C SER A 28 -0.86 13.35 -7.92
N THR A 29 0.06 13.43 -6.95
CA THR A 29 -0.32 13.77 -5.57
C THR A 29 -0.66 15.26 -5.43
N TYR A 30 -0.10 16.12 -6.28
CA TYR A 30 -0.43 17.55 -6.28
C TYR A 30 -1.78 17.82 -6.94
N ARG A 31 -1.98 17.36 -8.19
CA ARG A 31 -3.22 17.57 -8.96
C ARG A 31 -4.37 16.68 -8.50
N GLN A 32 -4.09 15.70 -7.64
CA GLN A 32 -5.08 14.73 -7.12
C GLN A 32 -5.82 14.01 -8.25
N CYS A 33 -5.07 13.64 -9.28
CA CYS A 33 -5.57 12.93 -10.45
C CYS A 33 -4.69 11.73 -10.79
N ILE A 34 -5.26 10.78 -11.50
CA ILE A 34 -4.65 9.54 -11.92
C ILE A 34 -4.70 9.51 -13.44
N GLU A 35 -3.53 9.56 -14.07
CA GLU A 35 -3.39 9.42 -15.51
C GLU A 35 -3.32 7.94 -15.88
N LEU A 36 -4.22 7.49 -16.75
CA LEU A 36 -4.21 6.14 -17.29
C LEU A 36 -3.59 6.16 -18.68
N LEU A 37 -2.59 5.33 -18.86
CA LEU A 37 -1.81 5.16 -20.08
C LEU A 37 -1.90 3.69 -20.50
N GLU A 38 -2.08 3.44 -21.79
CA GLU A 38 -1.99 2.12 -22.39
C GLU A 38 -0.61 1.95 -23.04
N LEU A 39 0.07 0.85 -22.74
CA LEU A 39 1.23 0.42 -23.50
C LEU A 39 0.73 -0.20 -24.81
N ASP A 40 1.18 0.29 -25.97
CA ASP A 40 0.83 -0.25 -27.29
C ASP A 40 1.71 -1.45 -27.68
N ALA A 41 1.35 -2.19 -28.74
CA ALA A 41 2.09 -3.40 -29.14
C ALA A 41 3.53 -3.11 -29.58
N LYS A 42 3.85 -1.83 -29.84
CA LYS A 42 5.17 -1.32 -30.25
C LYS A 42 5.95 -0.74 -29.06
N GLY A 43 5.44 -0.86 -27.83
CA GLY A 43 6.08 -0.35 -26.61
C GLY A 43 5.92 1.16 -26.36
N LYS A 44 5.02 1.84 -27.06
CA LYS A 44 4.72 3.27 -26.84
C LYS A 44 3.58 3.45 -25.85
N LEU A 45 3.68 4.47 -25.01
CA LEU A 45 2.62 4.86 -24.08
C LEU A 45 1.61 5.78 -24.78
N LYS A 46 0.35 5.38 -24.75
CA LYS A 46 -0.78 6.16 -25.24
C LYS A 46 -1.66 6.59 -24.07
N LYS A 47 -1.92 7.89 -23.93
CA LYS A 47 -2.85 8.36 -22.90
C LYS A 47 -4.27 7.91 -23.22
N LEU A 48 -4.91 7.24 -22.25
CA LEU A 48 -6.31 6.83 -22.35
C LEU A 48 -7.20 7.97 -21.84
N TYR A 49 -7.20 8.21 -20.53
CA TYR A 49 -7.95 9.28 -19.89
C TYR A 49 -7.41 9.52 -18.47
N THR A 50 -7.91 10.57 -17.83
CA THR A 50 -7.51 10.97 -16.48
C THR A 50 -8.69 10.79 -15.54
N VAL A 51 -8.49 10.11 -14.41
CA VAL A 51 -9.43 10.01 -13.29
C VAL A 51 -9.06 11.05 -12.24
N GLY A 52 -10.00 11.80 -11.65
CA GLY A 52 -9.66 12.75 -10.59
C GLY A 52 -10.65 13.91 -10.41
N PRO A 53 -10.19 15.18 -10.43
CA PRO A 53 -11.02 16.35 -10.12
C PRO A 53 -12.34 16.44 -10.89
N TYR A 54 -12.31 16.03 -12.15
CA TYR A 54 -13.47 16.05 -13.05
C TYR A 54 -14.10 14.67 -13.26
N GLY A 55 -13.85 13.71 -12.36
CA GLY A 55 -14.37 12.34 -12.52
C GLY A 55 -13.45 11.56 -13.44
N SER A 56 -13.86 11.38 -14.69
CA SER A 56 -12.99 10.92 -15.78
C SER A 56 -13.03 11.91 -16.95
N ASN A 57 -12.04 11.90 -17.86
CA ASN A 57 -12.15 12.71 -19.08
C ASN A 57 -13.37 12.33 -19.95
N LEU A 58 -14.02 11.19 -19.71
CA LEU A 58 -15.30 10.83 -20.37
C LEU A 58 -16.45 11.74 -19.89
N ASP A 59 -16.35 12.31 -18.69
CA ASP A 59 -17.32 13.27 -18.12
C ASP A 59 -16.88 14.73 -18.33
N ARG A 60 -15.61 14.99 -18.70
CA ARG A 60 -15.09 16.35 -18.86
C ARG A 60 -15.96 17.16 -19.82
N ASP A 61 -16.30 16.60 -20.97
CA ASP A 61 -17.05 17.33 -21.99
C ASP A 61 -18.47 17.65 -21.52
N ARG A 62 -19.13 16.72 -20.83
CA ARG A 62 -20.45 16.94 -20.20
C ARG A 62 -20.40 17.99 -19.08
N ILE A 63 -19.34 17.96 -18.27
CA ILE A 63 -19.13 18.93 -17.19
C ILE A 63 -18.85 20.31 -17.78
N MET A 64 -18.01 20.41 -18.81
CA MET A 64 -17.72 21.67 -19.50
C MET A 64 -18.93 22.21 -20.25
N GLU A 65 -19.71 21.35 -20.91
CA GLU A 65 -20.97 21.73 -21.56
C GLU A 65 -21.98 22.28 -20.54
N HIS A 66 -22.14 21.61 -19.40
CA HIS A 66 -22.97 22.12 -18.32
C HIS A 66 -22.45 23.44 -17.74
N GLN A 67 -21.13 23.61 -17.62
CA GLN A 67 -20.52 24.86 -17.16
C GLN A 67 -20.77 26.03 -18.12
N LEU A 68 -20.70 25.78 -19.44
CA LEU A 68 -21.02 26.76 -20.47
C LEU A 68 -22.51 27.18 -20.41
N LEU A 69 -23.40 26.24 -20.11
CA LEU A 69 -24.84 26.50 -19.94
C LEU A 69 -25.16 27.28 -18.66
N CYS A 70 -24.40 27.07 -17.58
CA CYS A 70 -24.68 27.66 -16.27
C CYS A 70 -23.99 29.00 -16.00
N ASN A 71 -23.22 29.56 -16.95
CA ASN A 71 -22.57 30.88 -16.84
C ASN A 71 -21.77 31.10 -15.54
N ASN A 72 -21.21 30.02 -14.97
CA ASN A 72 -20.45 30.07 -13.72
C ASN A 72 -18.95 29.94 -14.02
N PRO A 73 -18.17 31.04 -14.04
CA PRO A 73 -16.73 30.96 -14.12
C PRO A 73 -16.22 30.48 -12.76
N LEU A 74 -16.03 29.17 -12.60
CA LEU A 74 -15.30 28.64 -11.47
C LEU A 74 -13.85 29.15 -11.58
N ASP A 75 -13.58 30.22 -10.83
CA ASP A 75 -12.29 30.87 -10.71
C ASP A 75 -11.21 29.81 -10.45
N HIS A 76 -10.24 29.75 -11.35
CA HIS A 76 -9.12 28.81 -11.30
C HIS A 76 -8.24 28.99 -10.05
N THR A 77 -8.47 30.07 -9.29
CA THR A 77 -7.78 30.39 -8.03
C THR A 77 -8.50 29.88 -6.78
N HIS A 78 -9.72 29.36 -6.88
CA HIS A 78 -10.40 28.76 -5.73
C HIS A 78 -9.75 27.43 -5.33
N PRO A 79 -9.62 27.13 -4.01
CA PRO A 79 -9.15 25.85 -3.54
C PRO A 79 -10.03 24.78 -4.17
N VAL A 80 -9.41 23.93 -5.01
CA VAL A 80 -10.03 22.99 -5.96
C VAL A 80 -11.48 22.68 -5.55
N PRO A 81 -12.49 23.10 -6.35
CA PRO A 81 -13.89 22.75 -6.09
C PRO A 81 -13.98 21.26 -5.76
N MET A 82 -14.78 20.90 -4.74
CA MET A 82 -14.97 19.51 -4.30
C MET A 82 -14.94 18.56 -5.50
N SER A 83 -13.88 17.75 -5.64
CA SER A 83 -13.68 16.98 -6.86
C SER A 83 -14.87 16.08 -7.13
N HIS A 84 -15.20 15.85 -8.40
CA HIS A 84 -16.30 14.97 -8.77
C HIS A 84 -16.11 13.56 -8.16
N LEU A 85 -14.87 13.06 -8.09
CA LEU A 85 -14.57 11.82 -7.39
C LEU A 85 -14.91 11.88 -5.88
N LYS A 86 -14.60 12.99 -5.19
CA LYS A 86 -15.01 13.20 -3.79
C LYS A 86 -16.51 13.33 -3.65
N GLN A 87 -17.19 14.01 -4.57
CA GLN A 87 -18.65 14.10 -4.59
C GLN A 87 -19.27 12.70 -4.69
N LYS A 88 -18.76 11.82 -5.56
CA LYS A 88 -19.23 10.43 -5.66
C LYS A 88 -19.00 9.64 -4.36
N ILE A 89 -17.87 9.87 -3.68
CA ILE A 89 -17.59 9.24 -2.38
C ILE A 89 -18.54 9.75 -1.30
N LEU A 90 -18.76 11.07 -1.22
CA LEU A 90 -19.71 11.66 -0.27
C LEU A 90 -21.14 11.20 -0.52
N ALA A 91 -21.55 11.17 -1.79
CA ALA A 91 -22.84 10.62 -2.21
C ALA A 91 -22.97 9.15 -1.81
N PHE A 92 -21.92 8.34 -2.01
CA PHE A 92 -21.91 6.94 -1.56
C PHE A 92 -22.15 6.82 -0.05
N PHE A 93 -21.46 7.62 0.78
CA PHE A 93 -21.69 7.59 2.23
C PHE A 93 -23.11 8.02 2.61
N TYR A 94 -23.62 9.06 1.95
CA TYR A 94 -24.97 9.57 2.21
C TYR A 94 -26.05 8.53 1.82
N THR A 95 -25.96 7.95 0.62
CA THR A 95 -26.88 6.91 0.16
C THR A 95 -26.83 5.68 1.07
N LYS A 96 -25.64 5.25 1.50
CA LYS A 96 -25.51 4.14 2.46
C LYS A 96 -26.14 4.44 3.82
N ALA A 97 -26.05 5.68 4.29
CA ALA A 97 -26.73 6.08 5.51
C ALA A 97 -28.27 6.02 5.36
N LEU A 98 -28.81 6.38 4.18
CA LEU A 98 -30.25 6.33 3.90
C LEU A 98 -30.79 4.90 3.74
N GLU A 99 -30.00 3.99 3.19
CA GLU A 99 -30.35 2.57 3.00
C GLU A 99 -30.53 1.78 4.31
N GLU A 100 -30.15 2.35 5.46
CA GLU A 100 -30.34 1.70 6.76
C GLU A 100 -31.84 1.42 7.03
N PRO A 101 -32.16 0.22 7.57
CA PRO A 101 -33.56 -0.25 7.65
C PRO A 101 -34.36 0.53 8.70
N THR A 102 -33.74 0.89 9.82
CA THR A 102 -34.41 1.54 10.95
C THR A 102 -34.17 3.05 10.94
N GLU A 103 -35.20 3.84 11.20
CA GLU A 103 -35.10 5.30 11.28
C GLU A 103 -34.03 5.77 12.29
N PHE A 104 -33.93 5.09 13.43
CA PHE A 104 -32.91 5.37 14.44
C PHE A 104 -31.49 5.22 13.88
N LEU A 105 -31.20 4.07 13.23
CA LEU A 105 -29.89 3.81 12.63
C LEU A 105 -29.58 4.79 11.50
N ARG A 106 -30.58 5.09 10.65
CA ARG A 106 -30.46 6.10 9.59
C ARG A 106 -30.06 7.45 10.15
N LYS A 107 -30.74 7.94 11.20
CA LYS A 107 -30.40 9.21 11.87
C LYS A 107 -28.98 9.19 12.44
N GLU A 108 -28.58 8.11 13.09
CA GLU A 108 -27.22 7.98 13.64
C GLU A 108 -26.14 7.98 12.54
N LYS A 109 -26.35 7.25 11.44
CA LYS A 109 -25.43 7.25 10.30
C LYS A 109 -25.36 8.60 9.60
N LEU A 110 -26.49 9.31 9.45
CA LEU A 110 -26.52 10.67 8.90
C LEU A 110 -25.77 11.66 9.80
N LYS A 111 -25.94 11.60 11.12
CA LYS A 111 -25.14 12.41 12.05
C LYS A 111 -23.64 12.13 11.88
N GLN A 112 -23.25 10.86 11.77
CA GLN A 112 -21.86 10.48 11.52
C GLN A 112 -21.35 11.02 10.17
N PHE A 113 -22.18 10.97 9.12
CA PHE A 113 -21.84 11.53 7.82
C PHE A 113 -21.56 13.03 7.92
N TYR A 114 -22.49 13.82 8.48
CA TYR A 114 -22.30 15.27 8.61
C TYR A 114 -21.12 15.63 9.51
N LYS A 115 -20.88 14.86 10.57
CA LYS A 115 -19.70 15.02 11.44
C LYS A 115 -18.39 14.81 10.67
N HIS A 116 -18.33 13.86 9.75
CA HIS A 116 -17.11 13.53 9.00
C HIS A 116 -17.01 14.23 7.63
N PHE A 117 -18.04 14.96 7.20
CA PHE A 117 -18.11 15.58 5.87
C PHE A 117 -16.87 16.43 5.56
N GLY A 118 -16.58 17.41 6.42
CA GLY A 118 -15.44 18.31 6.22
C GLY A 118 -14.08 17.62 6.33
N LEU A 119 -14.01 16.47 7.01
CA LEU A 119 -12.79 15.65 7.05
C LEU A 119 -12.58 14.95 5.71
N ILE A 120 -13.61 14.26 5.20
CA ILE A 120 -13.57 13.54 3.91
C ILE A 120 -13.27 14.50 2.76
N GLU A 121 -13.89 15.69 2.77
CA GLU A 121 -13.64 16.76 1.80
C GLU A 121 -12.15 17.12 1.71
N ARG A 122 -11.44 17.18 2.84
CA ARG A 122 -10.02 17.61 2.91
C ARG A 122 -9.03 16.48 2.66
N MET A 123 -9.48 15.24 2.57
CA MET A 123 -8.58 14.10 2.35
C MET A 123 -8.07 14.04 0.91
N LEU A 124 -6.92 13.39 0.76
CA LEU A 124 -6.21 13.26 -0.50
C LEU A 124 -5.95 11.79 -0.80
N ILE A 125 -5.92 11.46 -2.08
CA ILE A 125 -5.41 10.19 -2.57
C ILE A 125 -3.90 10.20 -2.34
N LEU A 126 -3.43 9.31 -1.45
CA LEU A 126 -2.00 9.14 -1.18
C LEU A 126 -1.41 7.90 -1.86
N LYS A 127 -2.26 6.92 -2.14
CA LYS A 127 -1.84 5.67 -2.78
C LYS A 127 -2.99 5.11 -3.60
N MET A 128 -2.64 4.44 -4.69
CA MET A 128 -3.60 3.76 -5.56
C MET A 128 -3.04 2.44 -6.07
N GLN A 129 -3.92 1.60 -6.62
CA GLN A 129 -3.56 0.34 -7.26
C GLN A 129 -4.68 -0.09 -8.21
N LEU A 130 -4.32 -0.50 -9.42
CA LEU A 130 -5.22 -1.21 -10.32
C LEU A 130 -5.44 -2.62 -9.79
N ILE A 131 -6.69 -3.00 -9.59
CA ILE A 131 -7.09 -4.36 -9.21
C ILE A 131 -7.29 -5.21 -10.46
N ASP A 132 -7.88 -4.60 -11.49
CA ASP A 132 -8.01 -5.14 -12.83
C ASP A 132 -7.96 -4.00 -13.87
N SER A 133 -8.42 -4.26 -15.10
CA SER A 133 -8.46 -3.24 -16.16
C SER A 133 -9.42 -2.09 -15.88
N ASP A 134 -10.45 -2.35 -15.07
CA ASP A 134 -11.62 -1.48 -14.93
C ASP A 134 -11.76 -0.94 -13.50
N ASN A 135 -11.15 -1.60 -12.51
CA ASN A 135 -11.32 -1.30 -11.10
C ASN A 135 -10.01 -0.82 -10.47
N ILE A 136 -10.10 0.28 -9.74
CA ILE A 136 -8.98 0.88 -9.02
C ILE A 136 -9.30 0.98 -7.52
N LEU A 137 -8.31 0.59 -6.72
CA LEU A 137 -8.30 0.77 -5.28
C LEU A 137 -7.58 2.08 -4.94
N LEU A 138 -8.27 2.98 -4.25
CA LEU A 138 -7.74 4.27 -3.82
C LEU A 138 -7.66 4.33 -2.29
N ARG A 139 -6.56 4.86 -1.76
CA ARG A 139 -6.41 5.15 -0.34
C ARG A 139 -6.42 6.64 -0.08
N TYR A 140 -7.42 7.05 0.69
CA TYR A 140 -7.57 8.42 1.14
C TYR A 140 -7.00 8.59 2.54
N GLU A 141 -6.19 9.62 2.71
CA GLU A 141 -5.67 10.05 4.01
C GLU A 141 -5.62 11.58 4.08
N LYS A 142 -5.51 12.14 5.29
CA LYS A 142 -5.19 13.57 5.44
C LYS A 142 -3.75 13.82 4.99
N ARG A 143 -3.50 14.96 4.34
CA ARG A 143 -2.13 15.41 4.03
C ARG A 143 -1.34 15.48 5.34
N GLN A 144 -0.25 14.72 5.44
CA GLN A 144 0.71 14.91 6.52
C GLN A 144 1.40 16.26 6.27
N SER A 145 1.32 17.17 7.25
CA SER A 145 2.02 18.45 7.19
C SER A 145 3.52 18.14 7.04
N GLN A 146 4.15 18.64 5.97
CA GLN A 146 5.61 18.47 5.76
C GLN A 146 6.43 19.35 6.72
N MET A 147 5.79 20.10 7.62
CA MET A 147 6.48 20.95 8.57
C MET A 147 6.96 20.14 9.79
N PRO A 148 8.28 20.14 10.09
CA PRO A 148 8.83 19.53 11.30
C PRO A 148 8.21 20.08 12.60
N LEU A 149 7.64 21.29 12.55
CA LEU A 149 7.14 22.00 13.72
C LEU A 149 5.88 21.37 14.34
N GLU A 150 4.98 20.78 13.54
CA GLU A 150 3.80 20.06 14.05
C GLU A 150 4.17 18.71 14.69
N MET A 151 5.37 18.18 14.41
CA MET A 151 5.90 17.01 15.11
C MET A 151 6.54 17.38 16.45
N LEU A 152 7.00 18.62 16.63
CA LEU A 152 7.54 19.14 17.90
C LEU A 152 6.43 19.51 18.88
N VAL A 153 5.32 20.04 18.39
CA VAL A 153 4.15 20.36 19.23
C VAL A 153 3.29 19.11 19.30
N GLY A 154 3.47 18.31 20.35
CA GLY A 154 2.82 17.00 20.60
C GLY A 154 1.28 16.95 20.60
N ASN A 155 0.59 17.98 20.10
CA ASN A 155 -0.86 18.06 19.95
C ASN A 155 -1.32 17.74 18.52
N ALA A 156 -0.63 16.81 17.85
CA ALA A 156 -1.09 16.31 16.56
C ALA A 156 -2.30 15.37 16.79
N ASP A 157 -3.50 15.92 16.58
CA ASP A 157 -4.80 15.29 16.76
C ASP A 157 -4.81 13.80 16.32
N THR A 158 -4.65 12.89 17.29
CA THR A 158 -4.47 11.43 17.08
C THR A 158 -5.64 10.82 16.30
N PHE A 159 -6.82 11.42 16.43
CA PHE A 159 -8.02 11.05 15.68
C PHE A 159 -7.84 11.26 14.17
N SER A 160 -7.22 12.38 13.78
CA SER A 160 -7.03 12.75 12.37
C SER A 160 -5.96 11.91 11.66
N LYS A 161 -4.89 11.52 12.38
CA LYS A 161 -3.86 10.59 11.87
C LYS A 161 -4.41 9.18 11.60
N ASN A 162 -5.48 8.81 12.30
CA ASN A 162 -6.12 7.51 12.23
C ASN A 162 -7.32 7.44 11.29
N PHE A 163 -7.72 8.54 10.65
CA PHE A 163 -8.85 8.50 9.73
C PHE A 163 -8.36 8.19 8.31
N LYS A 164 -8.52 6.92 7.90
CA LYS A 164 -8.17 6.43 6.56
C LYS A 164 -9.30 5.58 6.03
N PHE A 165 -9.54 5.66 4.72
CA PHE A 165 -10.48 4.78 4.06
C PHE A 165 -9.98 4.39 2.67
N TYR A 166 -10.50 3.25 2.21
CA TYR A 166 -10.17 2.61 0.96
C TYR A 166 -11.40 2.62 0.07
N VAL A 167 -11.25 3.05 -1.17
CA VAL A 167 -12.34 3.19 -2.14
C VAL A 167 -12.05 2.28 -3.31
N PHE A 168 -12.94 1.31 -3.54
CA PHE A 168 -13.00 0.57 -4.80
C PHE A 168 -13.84 1.39 -5.78
N TYR A 169 -13.22 1.83 -6.86
CA TYR A 169 -13.84 2.66 -7.88
C TYR A 169 -13.78 1.93 -9.22
N ASN A 170 -14.94 1.78 -9.86
CA ASN A 170 -15.01 1.31 -11.23
C ASN A 170 -14.81 2.50 -12.16
N ILE A 171 -13.84 2.38 -13.05
CA ILE A 171 -13.39 3.45 -13.90
C ILE A 171 -14.34 3.66 -15.09
N PRO A 172 -14.73 2.62 -15.87
CA PRO A 172 -15.68 2.79 -16.98
C PRO A 172 -17.06 3.28 -16.56
N GLU A 173 -17.67 2.67 -15.54
CA GLU A 173 -18.98 3.08 -14.98
C GLU A 173 -18.88 4.36 -14.16
N GLN A 174 -17.66 4.79 -13.84
CA GLN A 174 -17.36 5.92 -12.98
C GLN A 174 -18.08 5.87 -11.64
N LYS A 175 -18.10 4.70 -11.00
CA LYS A 175 -18.92 4.41 -9.82
C LYS A 175 -18.07 4.00 -8.64
N VAL A 176 -18.39 4.54 -7.47
CA VAL A 176 -17.85 4.03 -6.20
C VAL A 176 -18.56 2.72 -5.88
N LEU A 177 -17.83 1.61 -5.94
CA LEU A 177 -18.36 0.26 -5.67
C LEU A 177 -18.48 0.02 -4.17
N LYS A 178 -17.42 0.32 -3.42
CA LYS A 178 -17.36 0.08 -1.99
C LYS A 178 -16.34 1.00 -1.31
N VAL A 179 -16.66 1.40 -0.08
CA VAL A 179 -15.73 2.13 0.79
C VAL A 179 -15.52 1.33 2.08
N PHE A 180 -14.26 1.18 2.48
CA PHE A 180 -13.86 0.47 3.70
C PHE A 180 -13.06 1.41 4.62
N HIS A 181 -13.36 1.37 5.91
CA HIS A 181 -12.53 2.02 6.93
C HIS A 181 -11.26 1.22 7.22
N LYS A 182 -10.26 1.85 7.84
CA LYS A 182 -8.99 1.19 8.18
C LYS A 182 -9.11 -0.09 9.00
N ASN A 183 -10.07 -0.17 9.91
CA ASN A 183 -10.30 -1.32 10.78
C ASN A 183 -11.31 -2.31 10.20
N SER A 184 -11.60 -2.25 8.89
CA SER A 184 -12.56 -3.17 8.27
C SER A 184 -12.04 -4.60 8.26
N VAL A 185 -12.73 -5.47 8.98
CA VAL A 185 -12.49 -6.92 8.98
C VAL A 185 -12.77 -7.53 7.62
N THR A 186 -13.77 -7.02 6.88
CA THR A 186 -14.06 -7.49 5.52
C THR A 186 -12.88 -7.25 4.58
N LEU A 187 -12.27 -6.07 4.63
CA LEU A 187 -11.09 -5.75 3.83
C LEU A 187 -9.89 -6.63 4.21
N LEU A 188 -9.72 -6.90 5.52
CA LEU A 188 -8.69 -7.81 6.02
C LEU A 188 -8.88 -9.23 5.47
N LEU A 189 -10.10 -9.75 5.48
CA LEU A 189 -10.40 -11.07 4.95
C LEU A 189 -10.25 -11.13 3.43
N MET A 190 -10.56 -10.05 2.71
CA MET A 190 -10.25 -9.93 1.29
C MET A 190 -8.74 -10.02 1.04
N LEU A 191 -7.93 -9.29 1.82
CA LEU A 191 -6.47 -9.36 1.74
C LEU A 191 -5.94 -10.78 2.02
N ARG A 192 -6.46 -11.45 3.06
CA ARG A 192 -6.08 -12.82 3.42
C ARG A 192 -6.41 -13.84 2.33
N ASN A 193 -7.61 -13.74 1.74
CA ASN A 193 -8.10 -14.73 0.77
C ASN A 193 -7.63 -14.48 -0.67
N TYR A 194 -7.46 -13.21 -1.05
CA TYR A 194 -7.20 -12.78 -2.42
C TYR A 194 -5.90 -11.96 -2.55
N CYS A 195 -4.90 -12.23 -1.71
CA CYS A 195 -3.62 -11.51 -1.69
C CYS A 195 -3.01 -11.39 -3.10
N ASP A 196 -3.04 -12.46 -3.90
CA ASP A 196 -2.43 -12.51 -5.23
C ASP A 196 -3.11 -11.63 -6.26
N GLU A 197 -4.43 -11.47 -6.14
CA GLU A 197 -5.19 -10.57 -7.01
C GLU A 197 -4.82 -9.11 -6.71
N PHE A 198 -4.64 -8.74 -5.44
CA PHE A 198 -4.02 -7.45 -5.12
C PHE A 198 -2.61 -7.37 -5.73
N ARG A 199 -1.77 -8.38 -5.56
CA ARG A 199 -0.39 -8.33 -6.05
C ARG A 199 -0.27 -8.29 -7.57
N ASN A 200 -1.32 -8.56 -8.33
CA ASN A 200 -1.30 -8.62 -9.79
C ASN A 200 -0.12 -9.47 -10.30
N VAL A 201 -0.03 -10.71 -9.83
CA VAL A 201 1.06 -11.65 -10.16
C VAL A 201 0.93 -12.22 -11.59
N ARG A 202 -0.04 -11.74 -12.37
CA ARG A 202 -0.35 -12.29 -13.70
C ARG A 202 0.67 -11.80 -14.74
N SER A 203 1.32 -12.75 -15.40
CA SER A 203 2.14 -12.44 -16.58
C SER A 203 1.23 -12.23 -17.78
N LEU A 204 1.47 -11.16 -18.55
CA LEU A 204 0.83 -10.94 -19.85
C LEU A 204 1.09 -12.07 -20.85
N GLN A 205 2.17 -12.84 -20.65
CA GLN A 205 2.60 -13.89 -21.57
C GLN A 205 1.94 -15.24 -21.26
N MET A 206 1.41 -15.44 -20.06
CA MET A 206 0.89 -16.73 -19.62
C MET A 206 -0.59 -16.60 -19.22
N PRO A 207 -1.51 -17.34 -19.87
CA PRO A 207 -2.93 -17.28 -19.58
C PRO A 207 -3.32 -18.04 -18.29
N TRP A 208 -2.36 -18.73 -17.66
CA TRP A 208 -2.58 -19.50 -16.44
C TRP A 208 -2.77 -18.58 -15.23
N HIS A 209 -3.52 -19.07 -14.23
CA HIS A 209 -3.66 -18.38 -12.96
C HIS A 209 -2.28 -18.10 -12.36
N ALA A 210 -2.11 -16.90 -11.80
CA ALA A 210 -0.87 -16.55 -11.14
C ALA A 210 -0.67 -17.43 -9.91
N SER A 211 0.29 -18.33 -9.95
CA SER A 211 0.75 -19.08 -8.78
C SER A 211 1.95 -18.35 -8.21
N SER A 212 1.82 -17.83 -7.00
CA SER A 212 2.96 -17.26 -6.29
C SER A 212 3.48 -18.26 -5.25
N PRO A 213 4.82 -18.42 -5.16
CA PRO A 213 5.48 -19.15 -4.06
C PRO A 213 5.00 -18.71 -2.66
N SER A 214 4.51 -17.47 -2.55
CA SER A 214 4.13 -16.83 -1.30
C SER A 214 2.64 -16.91 -0.95
N ASN A 215 1.82 -17.65 -1.70
CA ASN A 215 0.38 -17.80 -1.43
C ASN A 215 -0.04 -19.27 -1.49
N ASN A 216 0.49 -20.04 -0.55
CA ASN A 216 0.17 -21.43 -0.33
C ASN A 216 -0.55 -21.63 1.02
N ASP A 217 -0.93 -22.86 1.33
CA ASP A 217 -1.66 -23.17 2.57
C ASP A 217 -0.82 -22.88 3.82
N PHE A 218 0.51 -22.99 3.75
CA PHE A 218 1.40 -22.64 4.86
C PHE A 218 1.42 -21.13 5.12
N PHE A 219 1.45 -20.32 4.07
CA PHE A 219 1.32 -18.87 4.18
C PHE A 219 -0.02 -18.50 4.83
N ARG A 220 -1.13 -19.12 4.38
CA ARG A 220 -2.46 -18.88 4.95
C ARG A 220 -2.54 -19.28 6.41
N ALA A 221 -1.97 -20.42 6.78
CA ALA A 221 -1.91 -20.88 8.16
C ALA A 221 -1.10 -19.91 9.04
N ALA A 222 0.07 -19.46 8.57
CA ALA A 222 0.88 -18.47 9.26
C ALA A 222 0.13 -17.14 9.44
N PHE A 223 -0.57 -16.69 8.39
CA PHE A 223 -1.40 -15.49 8.45
C PHE A 223 -2.52 -15.64 9.50
N ASP A 224 -3.22 -16.77 9.53
CA ASP A 224 -4.28 -17.04 10.49
C ASP A 224 -3.78 -17.11 11.94
N VAL A 225 -2.57 -17.64 12.16
CA VAL A 225 -1.90 -17.60 13.47
C VAL A 225 -1.59 -16.16 13.87
N ALA A 226 -1.05 -15.35 12.95
CA ALA A 226 -0.79 -13.94 13.20
C ALA A 226 -2.08 -13.18 13.55
N LEU A 227 -3.19 -13.43 12.84
CA LEU A 227 -4.49 -12.83 13.14
C LEU A 227 -4.98 -13.14 14.57
N LYS A 228 -4.73 -14.36 15.06
CA LYS A 228 -5.11 -14.79 16.40
C LYS A 228 -4.23 -14.22 17.52
N SER A 229 -3.02 -13.75 17.20
CA SER A 229 -2.11 -13.18 18.20
C SER A 229 -2.50 -11.77 18.68
N PHE A 230 -3.41 -11.08 18.01
CA PHE A 230 -3.84 -9.74 18.40
C PHE A 230 -4.86 -9.79 19.54
N SER A 231 -4.54 -9.14 20.66
CA SER A 231 -5.41 -9.07 21.84
C SER A 231 -6.76 -8.40 21.56
N GLY A 232 -6.80 -7.38 20.70
CA GLY A 232 -8.02 -6.69 20.25
C GLY A 232 -8.75 -7.40 19.11
N GLY A 233 -8.40 -8.65 18.82
CA GLY A 233 -9.04 -9.50 17.82
C GLY A 233 -8.89 -8.96 16.38
N LEU A 234 -9.83 -9.35 15.53
CA LEU A 234 -9.77 -9.07 14.09
C LEU A 234 -9.83 -7.58 13.74
N ALA A 235 -10.44 -6.75 14.58
CA ALA A 235 -10.50 -5.31 14.35
C ALA A 235 -9.13 -4.64 14.55
N GLU A 236 -8.37 -5.06 15.58
CA GLU A 236 -7.00 -4.61 15.79
C GLU A 236 -6.08 -5.15 14.69
N ALA A 237 -6.24 -6.43 14.32
CA ALA A 237 -5.50 -7.00 13.20
C ALA A 237 -5.77 -6.25 11.88
N ALA A 238 -7.02 -5.88 11.61
CA ALA A 238 -7.41 -5.10 10.45
C ALA A 238 -6.71 -3.73 10.45
N ASP A 239 -6.62 -3.07 11.61
CA ASP A 239 -5.94 -1.79 11.75
C ASP A 239 -4.43 -1.87 11.44
N ARG A 240 -3.82 -3.04 11.65
CA ARG A 240 -2.40 -3.30 11.37
C ARG A 240 -2.14 -3.72 9.92
N PHE A 241 -2.98 -4.58 9.36
CA PHE A 241 -2.78 -5.16 8.03
C PHE A 241 -3.37 -4.34 6.89
N ASN A 242 -4.54 -3.71 7.05
CA ASN A 242 -5.14 -2.94 5.96
C ASN A 242 -4.27 -1.77 5.47
N PRO A 243 -3.49 -1.05 6.31
CA PRO A 243 -2.53 -0.03 5.86
C PRO A 243 -1.47 -0.52 4.86
N THR A 244 -1.29 -1.85 4.72
CA THR A 244 -0.42 -2.42 3.70
C THR A 244 -0.96 -2.23 2.29
N LEU A 245 -2.29 -2.08 2.16
CA LEU A 245 -2.97 -1.71 0.93
C LEU A 245 -2.86 -0.20 0.67
N PRO A 246 -2.93 0.24 -0.59
CA PRO A 246 -2.73 -0.57 -1.78
C PRO A 246 -1.34 -1.21 -1.82
N ILE A 247 -1.22 -2.37 -2.45
CA ILE A 247 0.02 -3.13 -2.52
C ILE A 247 0.76 -2.79 -3.82
N SER A 248 2.08 -2.55 -3.74
CA SER A 248 2.89 -2.44 -4.96
C SER A 248 3.34 -3.82 -5.39
N SER A 249 2.90 -4.26 -6.57
CA SER A 249 3.27 -5.54 -7.17
C SER A 249 4.78 -5.69 -7.36
N GLN A 250 5.46 -4.58 -7.69
CA GLN A 250 6.90 -4.50 -7.91
C GLN A 250 7.74 -4.68 -6.63
N SER A 251 7.11 -4.61 -5.46
CA SER A 251 7.81 -4.75 -4.17
C SER A 251 7.73 -6.18 -3.61
N PHE A 252 7.49 -7.19 -4.44
CA PHE A 252 7.52 -8.60 -4.02
C PHE A 252 8.69 -9.33 -4.65
N SER A 253 9.45 -10.01 -3.80
CA SER A 253 10.42 -11.00 -4.23
C SER A 253 9.71 -12.31 -4.62
N THR A 254 10.10 -12.85 -5.77
CA THR A 254 9.69 -14.19 -6.25
C THR A 254 10.74 -15.26 -5.92
N SER A 255 11.71 -14.94 -5.06
CA SER A 255 12.83 -15.84 -4.77
C SER A 255 12.37 -17.09 -4.02
N PRO A 256 12.86 -18.29 -4.40
CA PRO A 256 12.54 -19.54 -3.71
C PRO A 256 12.89 -19.55 -2.22
N TYR A 257 13.84 -18.72 -1.78
CA TYR A 257 14.20 -18.60 -0.36
C TYR A 257 13.04 -18.13 0.53
N LEU A 258 12.10 -17.38 -0.05
CA LEU A 258 10.96 -16.80 0.67
C LEU A 258 9.65 -17.55 0.35
N ASP A 259 9.76 -18.78 -0.14
CA ASP A 259 8.62 -19.67 -0.35
C ASP A 259 8.25 -20.36 0.96
N TYR A 260 7.02 -20.12 1.44
CA TYR A 260 6.50 -20.72 2.66
C TYR A 260 6.35 -22.25 2.57
N SER A 261 6.27 -22.81 1.36
CA SER A 261 6.19 -24.26 1.12
C SER A 261 7.55 -24.94 1.22
N LEU A 262 8.64 -24.21 1.00
CA LEU A 262 10.00 -24.74 1.09
C LEU A 262 10.61 -24.52 2.47
N PHE A 263 10.45 -23.31 3.01
CA PHE A 263 11.13 -22.91 4.24
C PHE A 263 10.18 -22.41 5.32
N ASN A 264 10.59 -22.66 6.56
CA ASN A 264 10.08 -22.02 7.76
C ASN A 264 11.08 -20.95 8.21
N TYR A 265 10.61 -19.71 8.32
CA TYR A 265 11.39 -18.56 8.75
C TYR A 265 10.49 -17.55 9.46
N ASP A 266 11.09 -16.65 10.22
CA ASP A 266 10.38 -15.62 10.96
C ASP A 266 10.11 -14.38 10.09
N ASP A 267 8.84 -14.16 9.78
CA ASP A 267 8.38 -13.12 8.86
C ASP A 267 8.51 -11.69 9.42
N ARG A 268 8.79 -11.57 10.72
CA ARG A 268 9.08 -10.29 11.40
C ARG A 268 10.41 -9.71 10.95
N PHE A 269 11.39 -10.57 10.68
CA PHE A 269 12.76 -10.19 10.31
C PHE A 269 13.01 -10.25 8.81
N ILE A 270 12.30 -11.09 8.07
CA ILE A 270 12.44 -11.21 6.62
C ILE A 270 11.12 -11.57 5.94
N SER A 271 10.82 -10.98 4.79
CA SER A 271 9.56 -11.26 4.10
C SER A 271 9.67 -11.11 2.60
N THR A 272 8.71 -11.70 1.90
CA THR A 272 8.50 -11.57 0.44
C THR A 272 8.26 -10.12 0.01
N LEU A 273 7.66 -9.32 0.90
CA LEU A 273 7.53 -7.87 0.75
C LEU A 273 8.88 -7.18 0.95
N GLU A 274 9.32 -6.44 -0.06
CA GLU A 274 10.50 -5.57 -0.04
C GLU A 274 10.22 -4.32 0.80
N ARG A 275 10.22 -4.51 2.13
CA ARG A 275 10.07 -3.46 3.13
C ARG A 275 11.21 -3.55 4.15
N PRO A 276 11.72 -2.41 4.64
CA PRO A 276 12.69 -2.41 5.72
C PRO A 276 12.16 -3.15 6.96
N ARG A 277 12.97 -4.06 7.50
CA ARG A 277 12.72 -4.82 8.72
C ARG A 277 13.71 -4.41 9.80
N LEU A 278 13.35 -4.65 11.05
CA LEU A 278 14.27 -4.43 12.17
C LEU A 278 15.35 -5.51 12.14
N ILE A 279 16.58 -5.13 12.48
CA ILE A 279 17.68 -6.08 12.65
C ILE A 279 17.51 -6.78 14.01
N GLY A 280 17.36 -8.11 13.97
CA GLY A 280 17.26 -8.95 15.16
C GLY A 280 18.62 -9.20 15.82
N MET A 281 18.61 -9.65 17.07
CA MET A 281 19.82 -10.05 17.80
C MET A 281 20.35 -11.41 17.34
N ASP A 282 19.45 -12.30 16.93
CA ASP A 282 19.79 -13.64 16.46
C ASP A 282 19.85 -13.70 14.93
N PRO A 283 20.66 -14.60 14.36
CA PRO A 283 20.65 -14.82 12.93
C PRO A 283 19.29 -15.35 12.47
N ILE A 284 18.87 -14.94 11.28
CA ILE A 284 17.60 -15.35 10.70
C ILE A 284 17.73 -16.82 10.28
N ARG A 285 16.87 -17.68 10.82
CA ARG A 285 16.93 -19.13 10.61
C ARG A 285 15.97 -19.54 9.50
N PHE A 286 16.46 -20.35 8.58
CA PHE A 286 15.66 -21.00 7.55
C PHE A 286 15.71 -22.51 7.79
N SER A 287 14.59 -23.05 8.25
CA SER A 287 14.39 -24.49 8.41
C SER A 287 13.59 -25.04 7.25
N ASP A 288 13.82 -26.30 6.92
CA ASP A 288 13.01 -27.04 5.95
C ASP A 288 11.57 -27.16 6.42
N ARG A 289 10.60 -26.89 5.55
CA ARG A 289 9.19 -26.93 5.95
C ARG A 289 8.72 -28.33 6.38
N ASN A 290 9.24 -29.39 5.76
CA ASN A 290 8.75 -30.75 5.97
C ASN A 290 9.47 -31.45 7.13
N THR A 291 10.77 -31.21 7.26
CA THR A 291 11.62 -31.89 8.26
C THR A 291 11.93 -31.03 9.48
N ASP A 292 11.64 -29.72 9.42
CA ASP A 292 12.03 -28.69 10.41
C ASP A 292 13.54 -28.62 10.68
N LEU A 293 14.35 -29.33 9.88
CA LEU A 293 15.79 -29.29 9.95
C LEU A 293 16.29 -27.94 9.48
N LEU A 294 17.16 -27.32 10.28
CA LEU A 294 17.78 -26.08 9.92
C LEU A 294 18.65 -26.24 8.66
N LYS A 295 18.36 -25.45 7.62
CA LYS A 295 19.08 -25.47 6.34
C LYS A 295 20.17 -24.43 6.26
N PHE A 296 19.89 -23.21 6.71
CA PHE A 296 20.89 -22.14 6.77
C PHE A 296 20.48 -21.02 7.72
N ARG A 297 21.46 -20.18 8.07
CA ARG A 297 21.30 -19.01 8.92
C ARG A 297 21.82 -17.78 8.16
N VAL A 298 21.09 -16.67 8.23
CA VAL A 298 21.51 -15.38 7.68
C VAL A 298 22.03 -14.53 8.83
N TYR A 299 23.32 -14.24 8.78
CA TYR A 299 23.98 -13.36 9.75
C TYR A 299 23.99 -11.94 9.19
N LEU A 300 23.66 -10.99 10.05
CA LEU A 300 23.67 -9.56 9.75
C LEU A 300 24.72 -8.89 10.63
N GLU A 301 25.30 -7.79 10.14
CA GLU A 301 26.18 -6.99 10.99
C GLU A 301 25.38 -6.42 12.17
N LYS A 302 26.01 -6.42 13.34
CA LYS A 302 25.45 -5.80 14.54
C LYS A 302 26.16 -4.49 14.77
N SER A 303 25.42 -3.48 15.20
CA SER A 303 26.00 -2.17 15.45
C SER A 303 26.92 -2.12 16.68
N SER A 304 26.91 -3.19 17.50
CA SER A 304 27.73 -3.35 18.72
C SER A 304 29.24 -3.25 18.50
N ASP A 305 29.73 -3.42 17.28
CA ASP A 305 31.17 -3.23 16.98
C ASP A 305 31.57 -1.74 16.96
N THR A 306 30.61 -0.82 17.11
CA THR A 306 30.84 0.66 17.12
C THR A 306 30.21 1.40 18.29
N TRP A 307 29.40 0.77 19.14
CA TRP A 307 28.66 1.44 20.22
C TRP A 307 29.32 1.37 21.60
N GLN A 308 30.50 0.75 21.75
CA GLN A 308 31.24 0.85 23.01
C GLN A 308 31.69 2.29 23.33
N ASP A 309 31.79 3.16 22.32
CA ASP A 309 32.32 4.52 22.49
C ASP A 309 31.26 5.61 22.76
N TYR A 310 29.97 5.29 22.62
CA TYR A 310 28.89 6.26 22.84
C TYR A 310 27.83 5.67 23.77
N GLU A 311 27.83 6.10 25.04
CA GLU A 311 26.82 5.83 26.06
C GLU A 311 25.44 6.44 25.70
N MET A 312 24.89 6.08 24.54
CA MET A 312 23.50 6.40 24.17
C MET A 312 22.63 5.17 24.44
N GLY A 313 21.64 5.34 25.32
CA GLY A 313 20.72 4.28 25.73
C GLY A 313 20.01 3.56 24.58
N ASN A 314 19.53 2.36 24.88
CA ASN A 314 18.82 1.41 23.99
C ASN A 314 17.89 2.07 22.95
N ASN A 315 18.38 2.22 21.71
CA ASN A 315 17.75 1.86 20.43
C ASN A 315 18.20 2.78 19.28
N PRO A 316 19.18 2.38 18.48
CA PRO A 316 19.08 2.62 17.04
C PRO A 316 18.12 1.55 16.47
N ARG A 317 16.97 1.95 15.91
CA ARG A 317 16.14 1.04 15.09
C ARG A 317 16.88 0.77 13.78
N ASP A 318 17.94 -0.02 13.86
CA ASP A 318 18.72 -0.42 12.69
C ASP A 318 17.80 -1.22 11.77
N LEU A 319 17.73 -0.78 10.51
CA LEU A 319 16.83 -1.35 9.51
C LEU A 319 17.63 -2.14 8.49
N VAL A 320 17.05 -3.23 8.01
CA VAL A 320 17.60 -4.02 6.90
C VAL A 320 16.56 -4.18 5.81
N THR A 321 17.00 -4.06 4.56
CA THR A 321 16.22 -4.44 3.37
C THR A 321 16.96 -5.56 2.64
N PHE A 322 16.21 -6.50 2.07
CA PHE A 322 16.76 -7.63 1.34
C PHE A 322 16.37 -7.56 -0.12
N ILE A 323 17.35 -7.76 -1.01
CA ILE A 323 17.14 -7.88 -2.44
C ILE A 323 17.57 -9.28 -2.83
N PHE A 324 16.59 -10.13 -3.11
CA PHE A 324 16.84 -11.51 -3.50
C PHE A 324 17.00 -11.64 -5.00
N HIS A 325 17.97 -12.46 -5.41
CA HIS A 325 18.03 -12.86 -6.80
C HIS A 325 16.85 -13.79 -7.13
N PRO A 326 16.22 -13.64 -8.31
CA PRO A 326 15.03 -14.41 -8.66
C PRO A 326 15.25 -15.91 -8.85
N TYR A 327 16.49 -16.36 -9.11
CA TYR A 327 16.80 -17.77 -9.40
C TYR A 327 18.16 -18.25 -8.87
N GLU A 328 19.22 -17.44 -8.97
CA GLU A 328 20.52 -17.77 -8.35
C GLU A 328 20.47 -17.83 -6.82
N PRO A 329 21.29 -18.67 -6.17
CA PRO A 329 21.39 -18.80 -4.72
C PRO A 329 22.19 -17.64 -4.09
N PHE A 330 21.66 -16.43 -4.30
CA PHE A 330 22.31 -15.16 -3.99
C PHE A 330 21.27 -14.12 -3.54
N PHE A 331 21.61 -13.33 -2.53
CA PHE A 331 20.83 -12.15 -2.16
C PHE A 331 21.70 -11.10 -1.47
N ILE A 332 21.22 -9.87 -1.44
CA ILE A 332 21.90 -8.73 -0.85
C ILE A 332 21.11 -8.29 0.38
N SER A 333 21.79 -8.05 1.51
CA SER A 333 21.19 -7.30 2.61
C SER A 333 21.79 -5.90 2.67
N ILE A 334 20.91 -4.90 2.73
CA ILE A 334 21.26 -3.49 2.84
C ILE A 334 20.86 -3.05 4.24
N GLN A 335 21.85 -2.89 5.11
CA GLN A 335 21.66 -2.47 6.50
C GLN A 335 21.88 -0.96 6.61
N LYS A 336 20.90 -0.27 7.18
CA LYS A 336 20.98 1.14 7.52
C LYS A 336 21.22 1.27 9.02
N PHE A 337 22.42 1.71 9.36
CA PHE A 337 22.78 2.18 10.68
C PHE A 337 22.65 3.71 10.73
N ILE A 338 22.69 4.30 11.93
CA ILE A 338 22.61 5.76 12.09
C ILE A 338 23.72 6.48 11.32
N SER A 339 24.94 5.93 11.35
CA SER A 339 26.13 6.56 10.78
C SER A 339 26.52 6.06 9.38
N ARG A 340 26.00 4.91 8.93
CA ARG A 340 26.47 4.25 7.71
C ARG A 340 25.44 3.31 7.08
N TYR A 341 25.67 3.01 5.81
CA TYR A 341 25.04 1.88 5.12
C TYR A 341 26.05 0.76 4.96
N VAL A 342 25.63 -0.47 5.21
CA VAL A 342 26.42 -1.68 5.00
C VAL A 342 25.68 -2.55 4.00
N LEU A 343 26.40 -3.00 2.98
CA LEU A 343 25.88 -3.92 1.98
C LEU A 343 26.59 -5.26 2.15
N ASN A 344 25.82 -6.32 2.41
CA ASN A 344 26.33 -7.67 2.49
C ASN A 344 25.85 -8.49 1.30
N PHE A 345 26.78 -9.22 0.71
CA PHE A 345 26.52 -10.15 -0.40
C PHE A 345 26.46 -11.57 0.17
N HIS A 346 25.27 -12.15 0.19
CA HIS A 346 25.04 -13.50 0.72
C HIS A 346 25.10 -14.49 -0.43
N VAL A 347 26.14 -15.31 -0.46
CA VAL A 347 26.36 -16.32 -1.49
C VAL A 347 26.33 -17.70 -0.84
N TYR A 348 25.66 -18.66 -1.48
CA TYR A 348 25.68 -20.04 -1.04
C TYR A 348 27.10 -20.62 -1.07
N ASN A 349 27.52 -21.21 0.05
CA ASN A 349 28.81 -21.88 0.18
C ASN A 349 28.60 -23.31 0.69
N THR A 350 28.98 -24.29 -0.14
CA THR A 350 28.86 -25.73 0.15
C THR A 350 29.68 -26.18 1.35
N LYS A 351 30.66 -25.38 1.80
CA LYS A 351 31.51 -25.68 2.96
C LYS A 351 30.90 -25.25 4.29
N THR A 352 29.82 -24.47 4.28
CA THR A 352 29.15 -24.01 5.50
C THR A 352 28.39 -25.18 6.13
N ARG A 353 29.01 -25.85 7.11
CA ARG A 353 28.34 -26.88 7.91
C ARG A 353 27.38 -26.21 8.89
N VAL A 354 26.10 -26.55 8.78
CA VAL A 354 25.11 -26.18 9.80
C VAL A 354 25.19 -27.24 10.88
N GLU A 355 25.88 -26.94 11.99
CA GLU A 355 25.78 -27.76 13.19
C GLU A 355 24.35 -27.64 13.72
N THR A 356 23.72 -28.82 13.86
CA THR A 356 22.34 -29.03 14.32
C THR A 356 22.15 -28.60 15.76
#